data_AF-A0A945BBW8-F1
#
_entry.id   AF-A0A945BBW8-F1
#
_cell.length_a   1.000
_cell.length_b   1.000
_cell.length_c   1.000
_cell.angle_alpha   90.00
_cell.angle_beta   90.00
_cell.angle_gamma   90.00
#
_symmetry.space_group_name_H-M   'P 1'
#
loop_
_entity.id
_entity.type
_entity.pdbx_description
1 polymer ?
#
loop_
_entity_poly.entity_id
_entity_poly.type
_entity_poly.pdbx_seq_one_letter_code
_entity_poly.pdbx_strand_id
1 'polypeptide(L)'
;DNFLYREQMMTGQGIKGRLSAFGLTAGLGFFALSVIITPLRKFLQRFVLPKPGEGPSPAAQLAGYFDVSLLGKNTDQNSLTVRVTGDRDPGYGCTAKMLAQAGLCLAYDFEDEDPMGGFLTPATAMGDRLIKRLSEHAGMTFTVD
;
A
#
# COMPACT_ATOMS: atom_id res chain seq x y z
N ASP A 1 24.01 -7.30 5.63
CA ASP A 1 23.83 -6.72 6.97
C ASP A 1 23.53 -5.21 7.04
N ASN A 2 23.58 -4.44 5.93
CA ASN A 2 23.31 -2.98 5.94
C ASN A 2 21.95 -2.58 5.31
N PHE A 3 20.95 -3.46 5.34
CA PHE A 3 19.62 -3.12 4.80
C PHE A 3 18.84 -2.24 5.79
N LEU A 4 18.32 -1.11 5.32
CA LEU A 4 17.52 -0.18 6.10
C LEU A 4 16.16 0.02 5.42
N TYR A 5 15.10 -0.26 6.16
CA TYR A 5 13.72 0.00 5.73
C TYR A 5 13.12 1.12 6.58
N ARG A 6 12.44 2.08 5.94
CA ARG A 6 11.72 3.15 6.62
C ARG A 6 10.43 3.46 5.86
N GLU A 7 9.33 3.57 6.59
CA GLU A 7 8.07 4.09 6.09
C GLU A 7 7.90 5.54 6.55
N GLN A 8 7.45 6.41 5.64
CA GLN A 8 7.27 7.83 5.90
C GLN A 8 6.02 8.33 5.19
N MET A 9 5.31 9.27 5.81
CA MET A 9 4.22 9.99 5.19
C MET A 9 4.67 11.42 4.89
N MET A 10 4.54 11.84 3.64
CA MET A 10 4.86 13.21 3.24
C MET A 10 3.75 14.16 3.68
N THR A 11 4.09 15.16 4.49
CA THR A 11 3.13 16.16 5.02
C THR A 11 3.24 17.54 4.36
N GLY A 12 4.00 17.64 3.27
CA GLY A 12 4.27 18.88 2.54
C GLY A 12 5.57 19.57 2.97
N GLN A 13 5.89 20.69 2.29
CA GLN A 13 7.15 21.41 2.49
C GLN A 13 7.04 22.57 3.50
N GLY A 14 8.18 22.97 4.05
CA GLY A 14 8.31 24.16 4.89
C GLY A 14 7.66 24.03 6.28
N ILE A 15 7.40 25.17 6.91
CA ILE A 15 6.88 25.26 8.29
C ILE A 15 5.51 24.58 8.40
N LYS A 16 4.63 24.77 7.41
CA LYS A 16 3.30 24.15 7.39
C LYS A 16 3.41 22.62 7.41
N GLY A 17 4.26 22.04 6.55
CA GLY A 17 4.47 20.61 6.52
C GLY A 17 5.05 20.06 7.81
N ARG A 18 5.97 20.81 8.45
CA ARG A 18 6.52 20.45 9.76
C ARG A 18 5.48 20.46 10.88
N LEU A 19 4.60 21.46 10.90
CA LEU A 19 3.48 21.50 11.85
C LEU A 19 2.52 20.34 11.63
N SER A 20 2.18 20.03 10.38
CA SER A 20 1.36 18.86 10.03
C SER A 20 2.01 17.54 10.46
N ALA A 21 3.33 17.39 10.26
CA ALA A 21 4.07 16.23 10.73
C ALA A 21 3.99 16.06 12.24
N PHE A 22 4.28 17.13 13.01
CA PHE A 22 4.17 17.08 14.47
C PHE A 22 2.75 16.73 14.94
N GLY A 23 1.73 17.32 14.32
CA GLY A 23 0.33 17.01 14.64
C GLY A 23 -0.02 15.55 14.38
N LEU A 24 0.39 15.00 13.23
CA LEU A 24 0.14 13.61 12.88
C LEU A 24 0.89 12.64 13.80
N THR A 25 2.17 12.90 14.08
CA THR A 25 2.97 12.10 15.02
C THR A 25 2.39 12.13 16.44
N ALA A 26 2.02 13.30 16.95
CA ALA A 26 1.40 13.43 18.26
C ALA A 26 0.04 12.71 18.31
N GLY A 27 -0.78 12.85 17.27
CA GLY A 27 -2.08 12.18 17.15
C GLY A 27 -1.95 10.66 17.14
N LEU A 28 -1.01 10.10 16.37
CA LEU A 28 -0.73 8.67 16.36
C LEU A 28 -0.20 8.17 17.72
N GLY A 29 0.69 8.93 18.37
CA GLY A 29 1.19 8.59 19.70
C GLY A 29 0.08 8.55 20.75
N PHE A 30 -0.81 9.56 20.74
CA PHE A 30 -1.98 9.59 21.60
C PHE A 30 -2.95 8.44 21.31
N PHE A 31 -3.21 8.15 20.03
CA PHE A 31 -4.03 7.02 19.63
C PHE A 31 -3.45 5.68 20.13
N ALA A 32 -2.14 5.46 19.96
CA ALA A 32 -1.47 4.26 20.45
C ALA A 32 -1.63 4.11 21.98
N LEU A 33 -1.37 5.18 22.74
CA LEU A 33 -1.59 5.19 24.20
C LEU A 33 -3.05 4.89 24.55
N SER A 34 -4.00 5.44 23.79
CA SER A 34 -5.42 5.25 24.01
C SER A 34 -5.90 3.81 23.86
N VAL A 35 -5.28 3.06 22.94
CA VAL A 35 -5.58 1.64 22.70
C VAL A 35 -4.94 0.74 23.76
N ILE A 36 -3.84 1.15 24.38
CA ILE A 36 -3.16 0.41 25.46
C ILE A 36 -3.94 0.53 26.78
N ILE A 37 -4.49 1.71 27.07
CA ILE A 37 -5.22 1.98 28.31
C ILE A 37 -6.64 1.37 28.21
N THR A 38 -6.86 0.25 28.91
CA THR A 38 -8.10 -0.55 28.85
C THR A 38 -9.43 0.23 28.89
N PRO A 39 -9.67 1.16 29.85
CA PRO A 39 -10.94 1.90 29.87
C PRO A 39 -11.12 2.79 28.63
N LEU A 40 -10.05 3.43 28.16
CA LEU A 40 -10.07 4.29 26.98
C LEU A 40 -10.24 3.47 25.69
N ARG A 41 -9.56 2.32 25.59
CA ARG A 41 -9.76 1.35 24.51
C ARG A 41 -11.22 0.91 24.40
N LYS A 42 -11.84 0.52 25.52
CA LYS A 42 -13.26 0.09 25.55
C LYS A 42 -14.21 1.21 25.12
N PHE A 43 -13.93 2.44 25.51
CA PHE A 43 -14.69 3.61 25.06
C PHE A 43 -14.58 3.80 23.54
N LEU A 44 -13.35 3.80 23.01
CA LEU A 44 -13.11 3.93 21.57
C LEU A 44 -13.77 2.82 20.76
N GLN A 45 -13.66 1.56 21.19
CA GLN A 45 -14.28 0.41 20.52
C GLN A 45 -15.81 0.49 20.49
N ARG A 46 -16.44 1.13 21.49
CA ARG A 46 -17.89 1.21 21.58
C ARG A 46 -18.50 2.37 20.81
N PHE A 47 -17.77 3.48 20.70
CA PHE A 47 -18.35 4.76 20.24
C PHE A 47 -17.62 5.44 19.08
N VAL A 48 -16.37 5.09 18.80
CA VAL A 48 -15.53 5.85 17.85
C VAL A 48 -15.01 4.98 16.70
N LEU A 49 -14.49 3.80 17.02
CA LEU A 49 -13.88 2.90 16.03
C LEU A 49 -14.96 2.10 15.28
N PRO A 50 -14.74 1.78 13.99
CA PRO A 50 -15.58 0.83 13.26
C PRO A 50 -15.60 -0.52 13.99
N LYS A 51 -16.73 -1.23 13.90
CA LYS A 51 -16.77 -2.59 14.43
C LYS A 51 -15.89 -3.51 13.56
N PRO A 52 -15.36 -4.59 14.12
CA PRO A 52 -14.67 -5.60 13.33
C PRO A 52 -15.54 -6.06 12.15
N GLY A 53 -15.00 -5.97 10.93
CA GLY A 53 -15.71 -6.29 9.69
C GLY A 53 -16.46 -5.11 9.04
N GLU A 54 -16.60 -3.97 9.71
CA GLU A 54 -17.08 -2.73 9.09
C GLU A 54 -15.91 -2.06 8.34
N GLY A 55 -15.70 -2.51 7.10
CA GLY A 55 -14.79 -1.86 6.16
C GLY A 55 -15.29 -0.49 5.69
N PRO A 56 -14.52 0.23 4.85
CA PRO A 56 -14.97 1.47 4.23
C PRO A 56 -16.23 1.23 3.39
N SER A 57 -17.10 2.24 3.32
CA SER A 57 -18.29 2.17 2.48
C SER A 57 -17.92 1.99 1.00
N PRO A 58 -18.80 1.44 0.15
CA PRO A 58 -18.53 1.33 -1.29
C PRO A 58 -18.15 2.67 -1.93
N ALA A 59 -18.80 3.77 -1.51
CA ALA A 59 -18.45 5.11 -1.99
C ALA A 59 -17.03 5.53 -1.57
N ALA A 60 -16.61 5.23 -0.33
CA ALA A 60 -15.26 5.49 0.14
C ALA A 60 -14.22 4.62 -0.59
N GLN A 61 -14.56 3.38 -0.90
CA GLN A 61 -13.70 2.49 -1.71
C GLN A 61 -13.51 3.03 -3.13
N LEU A 62 -14.60 3.48 -3.74
CA LEU A 62 -14.60 4.06 -5.09
C LEU A 62 -13.86 5.40 -5.14
N ALA A 63 -14.00 6.25 -4.13
CA ALA A 63 -13.35 7.58 -4.10
C ALA A 63 -11.90 7.55 -3.57
N GLY A 64 -11.47 6.43 -2.99
CA GLY A 64 -10.13 6.26 -2.46
C GLY A 64 -9.07 6.19 -3.55
N TYR A 65 -7.81 6.34 -3.15
CA TYR A 65 -6.64 6.16 -4.00
C TYR A 65 -5.44 5.83 -3.10
N PHE A 66 -4.33 5.41 -3.71
CA PHE A 66 -3.04 5.42 -3.04
C PHE A 66 -1.95 5.94 -3.98
N ASP A 67 -0.91 6.49 -3.38
CA ASP A 67 0.28 7.02 -4.05
C ASP A 67 1.49 6.73 -3.16
N VAL A 68 2.30 5.78 -3.60
CA VAL A 68 3.44 5.26 -2.84
C VAL A 68 4.71 5.49 -3.65
N SER A 69 5.72 6.08 -3.03
CA SER A 69 7.06 6.19 -3.59
C SER A 69 8.02 5.29 -2.81
N LEU A 70 8.68 4.38 -3.51
CA LEU A 70 9.72 3.49 -3.02
C LEU A 70 11.07 4.10 -3.39
N LEU A 71 11.82 4.55 -2.38
CA LEU A 71 13.13 5.16 -2.56
C LEU A 71 14.21 4.14 -2.19
N GLY A 72 14.94 3.67 -3.20
CA GLY A 72 16.07 2.77 -3.05
C GLY A 72 17.39 3.52 -3.11
N LYS A 73 18.35 3.11 -2.28
CA LYS A 73 19.74 3.58 -2.37
C LYS A 73 20.70 2.41 -2.14
N ASN A 74 21.65 2.20 -3.05
CA ASN A 74 22.64 1.14 -2.92
C ASN A 74 23.91 1.62 -2.17
N THR A 75 24.86 0.72 -1.93
CA THR A 75 26.14 1.03 -1.26
C THR A 75 26.98 2.03 -2.04
N ASP A 76 26.85 2.04 -3.37
CA ASP A 76 27.56 2.93 -4.28
C ASP A 76 26.90 4.32 -4.41
N GLN A 77 25.91 4.61 -3.56
CA GLN A 77 25.13 5.84 -3.54
C GLN A 77 24.20 6.04 -4.75
N ASN A 78 24.04 5.04 -5.63
CA ASN A 78 23.03 5.07 -6.69
C ASN A 78 21.63 5.06 -6.06
N SER A 79 20.77 5.95 -6.53
CA SER A 79 19.38 6.08 -6.09
C SER A 79 18.41 5.62 -7.18
N LEU A 80 17.29 5.05 -6.75
CA LEU A 80 16.16 4.70 -7.61
C LEU A 80 14.88 5.16 -6.92
N THR A 81 13.99 5.83 -7.65
CA THR A 81 12.64 6.11 -7.16
C THR A 81 11.63 5.35 -7.99
N VAL A 82 10.80 4.55 -7.36
CA VAL A 82 9.67 3.87 -8.01
C VAL A 82 8.39 4.40 -7.42
N ARG A 83 7.51 4.96 -8.24
CA ARG A 83 6.19 5.43 -7.82
C ARG A 83 5.12 4.46 -8.29
N VAL A 84 4.24 4.08 -7.37
CA VAL A 84 3.11 3.20 -7.62
C VAL A 84 1.83 3.89 -7.17
N THR A 85 0.87 4.03 -8.08
CA THR A 85 -0.43 4.63 -7.79
C THR A 85 -1.56 3.66 -8.07
N GLY A 86 -2.71 3.90 -7.43
CA GLY A 86 -3.96 3.19 -7.69
C GLY A 86 -5.17 4.10 -7.51
N ASP A 87 -6.19 3.90 -8.35
CA ASP A 87 -7.40 4.73 -8.49
C ASP A 87 -8.54 4.33 -7.55
N ARG A 88 -8.30 3.41 -6.60
CA ARG A 88 -9.23 2.97 -5.56
C ARG A 88 -8.54 2.90 -4.22
N ASP A 89 -9.32 2.75 -3.15
CA ASP A 89 -8.76 2.55 -1.83
C ASP A 89 -7.78 1.35 -1.80
N PRO A 90 -6.67 1.46 -1.06
CA PRO A 90 -5.63 0.42 -1.04
C PRO A 90 -6.09 -0.88 -0.37
N GLY A 91 -7.07 -0.82 0.56
CA GLY A 91 -7.44 -1.96 1.40
C GLY A 91 -8.45 -2.92 0.76
N TYR A 92 -9.34 -2.41 -0.08
CA TYR A 92 -10.41 -3.18 -0.69
C TYR A 92 -10.38 -3.06 -2.22
N GLY A 93 -10.64 -1.87 -2.77
CA GLY A 93 -10.83 -1.68 -4.20
C GLY A 93 -9.60 -2.05 -5.03
N CYS A 94 -8.43 -1.51 -4.70
CA CYS A 94 -7.20 -1.84 -5.42
C CYS A 94 -6.74 -3.28 -5.15
N THR A 95 -6.85 -3.76 -3.90
CA THR A 95 -6.47 -5.14 -3.56
C THR A 95 -7.32 -6.17 -4.32
N ALA A 96 -8.63 -5.95 -4.44
CA ALA A 96 -9.52 -6.82 -5.21
C ALA A 96 -9.14 -6.84 -6.69
N LYS A 97 -8.80 -5.68 -7.27
CA LYS A 97 -8.31 -5.57 -8.65
C LYS A 97 -6.97 -6.30 -8.83
N MET A 98 -6.04 -6.16 -7.90
CA MET A 98 -4.76 -6.87 -7.92
C MET A 98 -4.95 -8.39 -7.93
N LEU A 99 -5.83 -8.90 -7.05
CA LEU A 99 -6.11 -10.32 -6.96
C LEU A 99 -6.77 -10.85 -8.25
N ALA A 100 -7.73 -10.11 -8.81
CA ALA A 100 -8.38 -10.48 -10.06
C ALA A 100 -7.38 -10.54 -11.23
N GLN A 101 -6.51 -9.54 -11.36
CA GLN A 101 -5.50 -9.52 -12.42
C GLN A 101 -4.40 -10.56 -12.21
N ALA A 102 -4.03 -10.88 -10.96
CA ALA A 102 -3.13 -11.99 -10.68
C ALA A 102 -3.71 -13.34 -11.12
N GLY A 103 -5.00 -13.59 -10.82
CA GLY A 103 -5.69 -14.79 -11.28
C GLY A 103 -5.77 -14.89 -12.81
N LEU A 104 -6.08 -13.77 -13.49
CA LEU A 104 -6.10 -13.73 -14.95
C LEU A 104 -4.69 -13.88 -15.54
N CYS A 105 -3.65 -13.33 -14.91
CA CYS A 105 -2.27 -13.49 -15.35
C CYS A 105 -1.88 -14.96 -15.33
N LEU A 106 -2.13 -15.66 -14.21
CA LEU A 106 -1.86 -17.10 -14.08
C LEU A 106 -2.63 -17.95 -15.09
N ALA A 107 -3.85 -17.54 -15.45
CA ALA A 107 -4.72 -18.33 -16.33
C ALA A 107 -4.42 -18.13 -17.83
N TYR A 108 -3.93 -16.96 -18.23
CA TYR A 108 -3.87 -16.58 -19.65
C TYR A 108 -2.50 -16.13 -20.14
N ASP A 109 -1.56 -15.84 -19.25
CA ASP A 109 -0.27 -15.23 -19.62
C ASP A 109 0.92 -16.17 -19.34
N PHE A 110 0.68 -17.48 -19.19
CA PHE A 110 1.71 -18.50 -19.02
C PHE A 110 1.62 -19.57 -20.11
N GLU A 111 2.78 -20.08 -20.50
CA GLU A 111 2.94 -21.19 -21.46
C GLU A 111 3.45 -22.45 -20.74
N ASP A 112 3.30 -23.63 -21.36
CA ASP A 112 3.67 -24.91 -20.73
C ASP A 112 5.18 -25.00 -20.42
N GLU A 113 6.01 -24.24 -21.15
CA GLU A 113 7.46 -24.16 -20.94
C GLU A 113 7.87 -23.21 -19.81
N ASP A 114 6.94 -22.41 -19.24
CA ASP A 114 7.27 -21.51 -18.13
C ASP A 114 7.61 -22.34 -16.87
N PRO A 115 8.83 -22.20 -16.30
CA PRO A 115 9.24 -22.98 -15.15
C PRO A 115 8.51 -22.50 -13.89
N MET A 116 7.40 -23.17 -13.56
CA MET A 116 6.53 -22.83 -12.43
C MET A 116 6.51 -23.95 -11.39
N GLY A 117 6.77 -23.62 -10.13
CA GLY A 117 6.68 -24.58 -9.02
C GLY A 117 6.99 -23.96 -7.66
N GLY A 118 6.43 -24.55 -6.59
CA GLY A 118 6.64 -24.12 -5.21
C GLY A 118 5.78 -22.91 -4.79
N PHE A 119 6.21 -22.25 -3.72
CA PHE A 119 5.54 -21.07 -3.16
C PHE A 119 6.21 -19.80 -3.68
N LEU A 120 5.61 -19.21 -4.71
CA LEU A 120 6.18 -18.07 -5.42
C LEU A 120 5.51 -16.76 -4.99
N THR A 121 6.31 -15.70 -4.96
CA THR A 121 5.75 -14.34 -4.85
C THR A 121 5.20 -13.90 -6.21
N PRO A 122 4.25 -12.94 -6.25
CA PRO A 122 3.78 -12.36 -7.51
C PRO A 122 4.90 -11.83 -8.40
N ALA A 123 5.94 -11.24 -7.79
CA ALA A 123 7.10 -10.73 -8.52
C ALA A 123 7.88 -11.84 -9.21
N THR A 124 8.08 -12.98 -8.54
CA THR A 124 8.80 -14.13 -9.08
C THR A 124 7.99 -14.89 -10.13
N ALA A 125 6.70 -15.10 -9.87
CA ALA A 125 5.85 -15.86 -10.78
C ALA A 125 5.44 -15.05 -12.01
N MET A 126 4.91 -13.84 -11.81
CA MET A 126 4.21 -13.09 -12.85
C MET A 126 4.98 -11.86 -13.36
N GLY A 127 5.78 -11.22 -12.48
CA GLY A 127 6.66 -10.10 -12.83
C GLY A 127 5.99 -9.05 -13.73
N ASP A 128 6.64 -8.74 -14.85
CA ASP A 128 6.19 -7.73 -15.81
C ASP A 128 4.83 -8.04 -16.44
N ARG A 129 4.45 -9.32 -16.56
CA ARG A 129 3.14 -9.72 -17.09
C ARG A 129 2.03 -9.17 -16.20
N LEU A 130 2.17 -9.31 -14.88
CA LEU A 130 1.21 -8.74 -13.93
C LEU A 130 1.24 -7.20 -13.93
N ILE A 131 2.43 -6.57 -13.97
CA ILE A 131 2.56 -5.10 -14.02
C ILE A 131 1.79 -4.55 -15.23
N LYS A 132 1.93 -5.19 -16.40
CA LYS A 132 1.21 -4.82 -17.61
C LYS A 132 -0.31 -4.89 -17.41
N ARG A 133 -0.84 -6.01 -16.90
CA ARG A 133 -2.29 -6.16 -16.63
C ARG A 133 -2.82 -5.11 -15.65
N LEU A 134 -2.07 -4.83 -14.58
CA LEU A 134 -2.47 -3.85 -13.58
C LEU A 134 -2.53 -2.44 -14.17
N SER A 135 -1.58 -2.13 -15.05
CA SER A 135 -1.54 -0.85 -15.74
C SER A 135 -2.68 -0.70 -16.75
N GLU A 136 -2.93 -1.73 -17.55
CA GLU A 136 -3.92 -1.70 -18.65
C GLU A 136 -5.37 -1.86 -18.16
N HIS A 137 -5.59 -2.58 -17.06
CA HIS A 137 -6.93 -3.04 -16.66
C HIS A 137 -7.31 -2.76 -15.20
N ALA A 138 -6.36 -2.41 -14.34
CA ALA A 138 -6.64 -2.16 -12.92
C ALA A 138 -6.57 -0.69 -12.50
N GLY A 139 -6.23 0.24 -13.40
CA GLY A 139 -6.11 1.67 -13.05
C GLY A 139 -4.94 1.94 -12.09
N MET A 140 -3.92 1.09 -12.16
CA MET A 140 -2.67 1.28 -11.43
C MET A 140 -1.60 1.88 -12.36
N THR A 141 -0.60 2.53 -11.81
CA THR A 141 0.53 3.05 -12.60
C THR A 141 1.83 2.79 -11.86
N PHE A 142 2.86 2.45 -12.62
CA PHE A 142 4.22 2.18 -12.14
C PHE A 142 5.17 3.05 -12.94
N THR A 143 5.86 3.98 -12.27
CA THR A 143 6.89 4.82 -12.90
C THR A 143 8.22 4.66 -12.17
N VAL A 144 9.30 4.77 -12.93
CA VAL A 144 10.67 4.71 -12.44
C VAL A 144 11.34 6.03 -12.82
N ASP A 145 11.85 6.73 -11.81
CA ASP A 145 12.56 8.01 -11.91
C ASP A 145 14.00 7.88 -11.40
#